data_AF-A0A2Z6MTW0-F1
#
_entry.id   AF-A0A2Z6MTW0-F1
#
_cell.length_a   1.000
_cell.length_b   1.000
_cell.length_c   1.000
_cell.angle_alpha   90.00
_cell.angle_beta   90.00
_cell.angle_gamma   90.00
#
_symmetry.space_group_name_H-M   'P 1'
#
loop_
_entity.id
_entity.type
_entity.pdbx_description
1 polymer ?
#
loop_
_entity_poly.entity_id
_entity_poly.type
_entity_poly.pdbx_seq_one_letter_code
_entity_poly.pdbx_strand_id
1 'polypeptide(L)'
;MGVFSFVLNKSGSEWTAKQYSGDIEASADSTFEIQRKLVQAALAVDSSGGVQSSYSPVSPTSAVFVVHLHHHPVFSFQIKI
;
A
#
# COMPACT_ATOMS: atom_id res chain seq x y z
N MET A 1 14.62 6.91 3.03
CA MET A 1 13.37 7.70 2.85
C MET A 1 12.82 7.35 1.48
N GLY A 2 12.09 6.23 1.38
CA GLY A 2 11.48 5.76 0.14
C GLY A 2 9.97 6.02 0.16
N VAL A 3 9.41 6.44 -0.96
CA VAL A 3 7.96 6.52 -1.16
C VAL A 3 7.57 5.49 -2.21
N PHE A 4 6.63 4.62 -1.83
CA PHE A 4 6.11 3.56 -2.68
C PHE A 4 4.67 3.87 -3.01
N SER A 5 4.41 4.26 -4.24
CA SER A 5 3.05 4.52 -4.74
C SER A 5 2.52 3.28 -5.44
N PHE A 6 1.34 2.84 -5.03
CA PHE A 6 0.64 1.70 -5.58
C PHE A 6 -0.72 2.13 -6.12
N VAL A 7 -1.06 1.61 -7.29
CA VAL A 7 -2.37 1.78 -7.91
C VAL A 7 -3.14 0.49 -7.65
N LEU A 8 -4.27 0.60 -6.95
CA LEU A 8 -5.20 -0.49 -6.70
C LEU A 8 -6.34 -0.42 -7.72
N ASN A 9 -6.66 -1.57 -8.28
CA ASN A 9 -7.77 -1.77 -9.18
C ASN A 9 -8.57 -3.00 -8.76
N LYS A 10 -9.89 -2.86 -8.71
CA LYS A 10 -10.82 -3.93 -8.40
C LYS A 10 -11.37 -4.50 -9.69
N SER A 11 -11.14 -5.78 -9.91
CA SER A 11 -11.74 -6.54 -11.02
C SER A 11 -12.69 -7.59 -10.44
N GLY A 12 -14.00 -7.35 -10.57
CA GLY A 12 -15.02 -8.24 -10.00
C GLY A 12 -14.98 -8.24 -8.47
N SER A 13 -14.55 -9.35 -7.86
CA SER A 13 -14.36 -9.51 -6.41
C SER A 13 -12.91 -9.33 -5.96
N GLU A 14 -11.94 -9.34 -6.88
CA GLU A 14 -10.53 -9.32 -6.55
C GLU A 14 -9.94 -7.90 -6.67
N TRP A 15 -9.13 -7.52 -5.69
CA TRP A 15 -8.29 -6.33 -5.75
C TRP A 15 -6.90 -6.71 -6.24
N THR A 16 -6.41 -5.93 -7.19
CA THR A 16 -5.06 -6.02 -7.72
C THR A 16 -4.35 -4.70 -7.45
N ALA A 17 -3.09 -4.76 -7.07
CA ALA A 17 -2.27 -3.61 -6.76
C ALA A 17 -0.96 -3.70 -7.54
N LYS A 18 -0.61 -2.62 -8.21
CA LYS A 18 0.63 -2.51 -8.97
C LYS A 18 1.38 -1.26 -8.54
N GLN A 19 2.68 -1.39 -8.31
CA GLN A 19 3.53 -0.25 -8.01
C GLN A 19 3.62 0.66 -9.24
N TYR A 20 3.43 1.97 -9.04
CA TYR A 20 3.53 2.96 -10.11
C TYR A 20 4.96 3.10 -10.64
N SER A 21 5.95 2.94 -9.76
CA SER A 21 7.38 3.03 -10.09
C SER A 21 8.14 1.89 -9.45
N GLY A 22 7.89 0.66 -9.91
CA GLY A 22 8.65 -0.54 -9.54
C GLY A 22 7.98 -1.82 -10.03
N ASP A 23 8.43 -2.96 -9.50
CA ASP A 23 8.03 -4.31 -9.92
C ASP A 23 7.26 -5.05 -8.81
N ILE A 24 6.76 -4.31 -7.82
CA ILE A 24 5.95 -4.89 -6.75
C ILE A 24 4.50 -4.95 -7.22
N GLU A 25 3.96 -6.17 -7.27
CA GLU A 25 2.56 -6.45 -7.53
C GLU A 25 1.99 -7.35 -6.43
N ALA A 26 0.70 -7.15 -6.14
CA ALA A 26 -0.03 -7.96 -5.18
C ALA A 26 -1.49 -8.08 -5.61
N SER A 27 -2.13 -9.20 -5.29
CA SER A 27 -3.57 -9.34 -5.40
C SER A 27 -4.17 -9.95 -4.12
N ALA A 28 -5.43 -9.60 -3.83
CA ALA A 28 -6.19 -10.16 -2.73
C ALA A 28 -7.69 -9.91 -2.93
N ASP A 29 -8.53 -10.73 -2.29
CA ASP A 29 -9.99 -10.58 -2.34
C ASP A 29 -10.52 -9.41 -1.50
N SER A 30 -9.70 -8.87 -0.60
CA SER A 30 -10.08 -7.79 0.31
C SER A 30 -9.09 -6.63 0.31
N THR A 31 -9.61 -5.41 0.48
CA THR A 31 -8.81 -4.19 0.63
C THR A 31 -7.87 -4.24 1.82
N PHE A 32 -8.27 -4.90 2.91
CA PHE A 32 -7.42 -5.02 4.10
C PHE A 32 -6.21 -5.94 3.86
N GLU A 33 -6.44 -7.06 3.18
CA GLU A 33 -5.37 -8.02 2.88
C GLU A 33 -4.35 -7.44 1.91
N ILE A 34 -4.81 -6.76 0.86
CA ILE A 34 -3.91 -6.16 -0.12
C ILE A 34 -3.08 -5.03 0.49
N GLN A 35 -3.67 -4.17 1.34
CA GLN A 35 -2.93 -3.14 2.07
C GLN A 35 -1.81 -3.76 2.92
N ARG A 36 -2.11 -4.84 3.65
CA ARG A 36 -1.11 -5.54 4.47
C ARG A 36 0.02 -6.14 3.63
N LYS A 37 -0.31 -6.79 2.50
CA LYS A 37 0.69 -7.33 1.56
C LYS A 37 1.60 -6.23 1.02
N LEU A 38 1.04 -5.09 0.63
CA LEU A 38 1.81 -3.95 0.11
C LEU A 38 2.73 -3.33 1.16
N VAL A 39 2.25 -3.17 2.40
CA VAL A 39 3.08 -2.69 3.52
C VAL A 39 4.22 -3.66 3.79
N GLN A 40 3.97 -4.97 3.81
CA GLN A 40 5.02 -5.97 3.99
C GLN A 40 6.03 -5.96 2.85
N ALA A 41 5.58 -5.81 1.60
CA ALA A 41 6.48 -5.70 0.45
C ALA A 41 7.38 -4.45 0.54
N ALA A 42 6.83 -3.30 0.93
CA ALA A 42 7.62 -2.09 1.15
C ALA A 42 8.64 -2.26 2.29
N LEU A 43 8.24 -2.88 3.41
CA LEU A 43 9.13 -3.19 4.54
C LEU A 43 10.24 -4.18 4.18
N ALA A 44 9.98 -5.11 3.27
CA ALA A 44 10.99 -6.06 2.78
C ALA A 44 12.07 -5.37 1.93
N VAL A 45 11.73 -4.27 1.25
CA VAL A 45 12.67 -3.49 0.42
C VAL A 45 13.55 -2.57 1.26
N ASP A 46 13.01 -1.92 2.28
CA ASP A 46 13.76 -1.01 3.14
C ASP A 46 13.36 -1.23 4.60
N SER A 47 14.22 -1.92 5.35
CA SER A 47 14.01 -2.34 6.73
C SER A 47 14.40 -1.27 7.77
N SER A 48 14.54 0.00 7.34
CA SER A 48 15.26 1.01 8.13
C SER A 48 14.41 1.98 8.98
N GLY A 49 13.11 1.71 9.21
CA GLY A 49 12.35 2.46 10.22
C GLY A 49 10.82 2.40 10.12
N GLY A 50 10.15 3.48 10.54
CA GLY A 50 8.69 3.56 10.63
C GLY A 50 8.00 3.57 9.27
N VAL A 51 6.86 2.90 9.19
CA VAL A 51 6.01 2.86 7.99
C VAL A 51 4.75 3.68 8.20
N GLN A 52 4.50 4.60 7.28
CA GLN A 52 3.24 5.32 7.18
C GLN A 52 2.56 4.94 5.87
N SER A 53 1.33 4.43 5.95
CA SER A 53 0.51 4.17 4.77
C SER A 53 -0.63 5.18 4.65
N SER A 54 -0.95 5.58 3.42
CA SER A 54 -2.11 6.40 3.10
C SER A 54 -2.94 5.73 2.02
N TYR A 55 -4.24 5.58 2.27
CA TYR A 55 -5.20 4.99 1.33
C TYR A 55 -6.16 6.07 0.85
N SER A 56 -6.20 6.29 -0.46
CA SER A 56 -7.04 7.29 -1.12
C SER A 56 -7.93 6.61 -2.17
N PRO A 57 -9.21 6.31 -1.86
CA PRO A 57 -10.13 5.79 -2.85
C PRO A 57 -10.46 6.87 -3.90
N VAL A 58 -10.27 6.55 -5.17
CA VAL A 58 -10.59 7.46 -6.30
C VAL A 58 -11.95 7.11 -6.89
N SER A 59 -12.32 5.83 -6.88
CA SER A 59 -13.61 5.31 -7.36
C SER A 59 -13.94 4.00 -6.63
N PRO A 60 -15.18 3.48 -6.74
CA PRO A 60 -15.57 2.21 -6.09
C PRO A 60 -14.72 1.01 -6.50
N THR A 61 -14.03 1.11 -7.63
CA THR A 61 -13.18 0.08 -8.22
C THR A 61 -11.71 0.49 -8.31
N SER A 62 -11.31 1.67 -7.86
CA SER A 62 -9.91 2.11 -7.96
C SER A 62 -9.49 2.94 -6.77
N ALA A 63 -8.30 2.68 -6.26
CA ALA A 63 -7.73 3.43 -5.15
C ALA A 63 -6.23 3.62 -5.35
N VAL A 64 -5.68 4.65 -4.72
CA VAL A 64 -4.24 4.87 -4.65
C VAL A 64 -3.81 4.58 -3.22
N PHE A 65 -2.76 3.78 -3.07
CA PHE A 65 -2.16 3.48 -1.79
C PHE A 65 -0.70 3.89 -1.81
N VAL A 66 -0.30 4.72 -0.86
CA VAL A 66 1.07 5.23 -0.78
C VAL A 66 1.67 4.81 0.54
N VAL A 67 2.86 4.22 0.48
CA VAL A 67 3.64 3.80 1.65
C VAL A 67 4.88 4.66 1.73
N HIS A 68 5.05 5.35 2.85
CA HIS A 68 6.19 6.18 3.17
C HIS A 68 7.03 5.46 4.22
N LEU A 69 8.32 5.24 3.91
CA LEU A 69 9.29 4.68 4.85
C LEU A 69 10.16 5.80 5.40
N HIS A 70 10.15 5.93 6.73
CA HIS A 70 10.88 6.94 7.48
C HIS A 70 12.00 6.31 8.32
N HIS A 71 13.15 6.98 8.40
CA HIS A 71 14.28 6.58 9.27
C HIS A 71 13.96 6.68 10.78
N HIS A 72 12.83 7.30 11.15
CA HIS A 72 12.34 7.39 12.52
C HIS A 72 10.98 6.68 12.64
N PRO A 73 10.72 5.88 13.70
CA PRO A 73 9.49 5.14 13.84
C PRO A 73 8.30 6.07 14.07
N VAL A 74 7.58 6.43 13.01
CA VAL A 74 6.26 7.09 13.10
C VAL A 74 5.21 6.01 12.89
N PHE A 75 4.72 5.42 13.98
CA PHE A 75 3.54 4.56 13.97
C PHE A 75 2.30 5.44 13.74
N SER A 76 1.96 5.73 12.49
CA SER A 76 0.66 6.34 12.16
C SER A 76 -0.19 5.33 11.40
N PHE A 77 -0.91 4.53 12.17
CA PHE A 77 -1.94 3.62 11.71
C PHE A 77 -3.25 4.41 11.57
N GLN A 78 -3.46 5.09 10.44
CA GLN A 78 -4.75 5.69 10.15
C GLN A 78 -5.58 4.73 9.28
N ILE A 79 -6.22 3.79 9.97
CA ILE A 79 -7.50 3.23 9.50
C ILE A 79 -8.54 4.34 9.76
N LYS A 80 -8.89 5.10 8.73
CA LYS A 80 -10.11 5.89 8.73
C LYS A 80 -11.14 5.08 7.93
N ILE A 81 -12.04 4.46 8.68
CA ILE A 81 -13.22 3.71 8.24
C ILE A 81 -14.15 4.66 7.48
#